data_AF-X0YWT2-F1
#
_entry.id   AF-X0YWT2-F1
#
_cell.length_a   1.000
_cell.length_b   1.000
_cell.length_c   1.000
_cell.angle_alpha   90.00
_cell.angle_beta   90.00
_cell.angle_gamma   90.00
#
_symmetry.space_group_name_H-M   'P 1'
#
loop_
_entity.id
_entity.type
_entity.pdbx_description
1 polymer ?
#
loop_
_entity_poly.entity_id
_entity_poly.type
_entity_poly.pdbx_seq_one_letter_code
_entity_poly.pdbx_strand_id
1 'polypeptide(L)'
;MQESMYKFMKVGLIHFMAYPQVMRGEGPILQTLQKIAEDDFFTAVEVSWIKDEEVRDKAKKLLEMSHLTVAYGAQPRLLINNLNLNSFDEEGRKKAVREVKAGV
;
A
#
# COMPACT_ATOMS: atom_id res chain seq x y z
N MET A 1 9.88 -27.72 7.49
CA MET A 1 9.15 -27.75 6.20
C MET A 1 9.98 -28.54 5.21
N GLN A 2 9.39 -29.52 4.50
CA GLN A 2 10.13 -30.33 3.51
C GLN A 2 10.34 -29.60 2.17
N GLU A 3 9.63 -28.50 1.93
CA GLU A 3 9.76 -27.67 0.73
C GLU A 3 9.84 -26.18 1.07
N SER A 4 10.29 -25.36 0.11
CA SER A 4 10.30 -23.91 0.26
C SER A 4 8.88 -23.36 0.46
N MET A 5 8.75 -22.50 1.46
CA MET A 5 7.50 -21.83 1.82
C MET A 5 6.91 -21.00 0.66
N TYR A 6 7.77 -20.46 -0.21
CA TYR A 6 7.38 -19.67 -1.39
C TYR A 6 6.56 -20.47 -2.42
N LYS A 7 6.55 -21.81 -2.34
CA LYS A 7 5.66 -22.64 -3.16
C LYS A 7 4.19 -22.56 -2.75
N PHE A 8 3.92 -22.24 -1.49
CA PHE A 8 2.57 -22.27 -0.92
C PHE A 8 2.02 -20.87 -0.68
N MET A 9 2.88 -19.87 -0.50
CA MET A 9 2.45 -18.49 -0.27
C MET A 9 3.43 -17.45 -0.78
N LYS A 10 2.90 -16.25 -1.01
CA LYS A 10 3.68 -15.05 -1.28
C LYS A 10 3.91 -14.32 0.04
N VAL A 11 5.13 -14.40 0.54
CA VAL A 11 5.55 -13.69 1.75
C VAL A 11 5.70 -12.22 1.38
N GLY A 12 5.03 -11.35 2.12
CA GLY A 12 5.06 -9.93 1.83
C GLY A 12 4.97 -9.06 3.07
N LEU A 13 4.95 -7.76 2.83
CA LEU A 13 4.97 -6.73 3.87
C LEU A 13 3.99 -5.61 3.55
N ILE A 14 3.38 -5.08 4.61
CA ILE A 14 2.53 -3.89 4.54
C ILE A 14 3.45 -2.66 4.64
N HIS A 15 3.67 -1.98 3.50
CA HIS A 15 4.67 -0.92 3.35
C HIS A 15 4.52 0.19 4.39
N PHE A 16 3.29 0.68 4.57
CA PHE A 16 3.00 1.79 5.49
C PHE A 16 2.96 1.40 6.97
N MET A 17 2.93 0.10 7.30
CA MET A 17 3.07 -0.37 8.69
C MET A 17 4.55 -0.57 9.05
N ALA A 18 5.35 -1.08 8.11
CA ALA A 18 6.79 -1.20 8.29
C ALA A 18 7.51 0.16 8.23
N TYR A 19 6.97 1.11 7.46
CA TYR A 19 7.48 2.48 7.34
C TYR A 19 6.37 3.49 7.69
N PRO A 20 6.05 3.69 8.99
CA PRO A 20 4.95 4.58 9.41
C PRO A 20 5.05 6.01 8.90
N GLN A 21 6.27 6.48 8.59
CA GLN A 21 6.49 7.82 8.02
C GLN A 21 5.87 8.01 6.64
N VAL A 22 5.60 6.92 5.89
CA VAL A 22 4.94 7.02 4.58
C VAL A 22 3.43 6.85 4.62
N MET A 23 2.86 6.55 5.79
CA MET A 23 1.45 6.19 5.95
C MET A 23 0.48 7.26 5.46
N ARG A 24 0.88 8.54 5.48
CA ARG A 24 0.09 9.68 4.98
C ARG A 24 0.20 9.91 3.47
N GLY A 25 0.87 9.01 2.74
CA GLY A 25 1.08 9.11 1.29
C GLY A 25 2.14 10.13 0.88
N GLU A 26 3.06 10.44 1.79
CA GLU A 26 4.15 11.41 1.68
C GLU A 26 5.45 10.80 2.24
N GLY A 27 6.57 11.53 2.16
CA GLY A 27 7.85 11.08 2.71
C GLY A 27 8.65 10.17 1.76
N PRO A 28 9.58 9.35 2.28
CA PRO A 28 10.56 8.62 1.47
C PRO A 28 10.00 7.33 0.82
N ILE A 29 8.90 7.44 0.08
CA ILE A 29 8.17 6.30 -0.51
C ILE A 29 9.06 5.50 -1.45
N LEU A 30 9.72 6.14 -2.42
CA LEU A 30 10.56 5.43 -3.39
C LEU A 30 11.74 4.73 -2.73
N GLN A 31 12.42 5.40 -1.79
CA GLN A 31 13.57 4.85 -1.10
C GLN A 31 13.20 3.62 -0.26
N THR A 32 12.05 3.67 0.40
CA THR A 32 11.58 2.54 1.24
C THR A 32 11.02 1.39 0.41
N LEU A 33 10.32 1.68 -0.70
CA LEU A 33 9.91 0.64 -1.66
C LEU A 33 11.09 -0.02 -2.34
N GLN A 34 12.13 0.75 -2.69
CA GLN A 34 13.35 0.21 -3.27
C GLN A 34 14.02 -0.79 -2.32
N LYS A 35 14.13 -0.47 -1.03
CA LYS A 35 14.67 -1.41 -0.03
C LYS A 35 13.89 -2.71 0.06
N ILE A 36 12.56 -2.66 -0.11
CA ILE A 36 11.72 -3.88 -0.11
C ILE A 36 11.92 -4.67 -1.41
N ALA A 37 12.02 -3.97 -2.55
CA ALA A 37 12.22 -4.58 -3.86
C ALA A 37 13.61 -5.22 -4.03
N GLU A 38 14.62 -4.71 -3.33
CA GLU A 38 15.99 -5.25 -3.30
C GLU A 38 16.15 -6.40 -2.30
N ASP A 39 15.13 -6.73 -1.51
CA ASP A 39 15.16 -7.82 -0.54
C ASP A 39 14.51 -9.08 -1.12
N ASP A 40 15.36 -10.08 -1.43
CA ASP A 40 14.96 -11.36 -2.02
C ASP A 40 14.04 -12.22 -1.13
N PHE A 41 13.88 -11.86 0.16
CA PHE A 41 12.96 -12.56 1.05
C PHE A 41 11.49 -12.25 0.74
N PHE A 42 11.19 -11.02 0.30
CA PHE A 42 9.82 -10.61 0.04
C PHE A 42 9.44 -10.87 -1.41
N THR A 43 8.23 -11.37 -1.60
CA THR A 43 7.63 -11.69 -2.91
C THR A 43 6.33 -10.92 -3.15
N ALA A 44 5.89 -10.14 -2.16
CA ALA A 44 4.73 -9.27 -2.25
C ALA A 44 4.88 -8.01 -1.39
N VAL A 45 4.19 -6.94 -1.77
CA VAL A 45 4.12 -5.70 -1.00
C VAL A 45 2.71 -5.10 -1.08
N GLU A 46 2.18 -4.68 0.06
CA GLU A 46 0.94 -3.92 0.12
C GLU A 46 1.27 -2.42 0.25
N VAL A 47 0.85 -1.64 -0.74
CA VAL A 47 1.04 -0.19 -0.79
C VAL A 47 -0.27 0.54 -0.52
N SER A 48 -0.22 1.83 -0.24
CA SER A 48 -1.42 2.66 -0.08
C SER A 48 -1.33 3.91 -0.95
N TRP A 49 -2.14 4.92 -0.64
CA TRP A 49 -2.13 6.19 -1.36
C TRP A 49 -0.74 6.81 -1.48
N ILE A 50 -0.45 7.36 -2.66
CA ILE A 50 0.72 8.20 -2.91
C ILE A 50 0.14 9.49 -3.47
N LYS A 51 0.30 10.60 -2.73
CA LYS A 51 -0.36 11.86 -3.06
C LYS A 51 0.28 12.56 -4.26
N ASP A 52 1.60 12.51 -4.33
CA ASP A 52 2.38 13.08 -5.42
C ASP A 52 2.31 12.15 -6.64
N GLU A 53 1.86 12.69 -7.78
CA GLU A 53 1.66 11.91 -8.99
C GLU A 53 2.96 11.44 -9.64
N GLU A 54 4.03 12.23 -9.56
CA GLU A 54 5.34 11.84 -10.09
C GLU A 54 5.95 10.73 -9.23
N VAL A 55 5.82 10.82 -7.92
CA VAL A 55 6.25 9.77 -6.99
C VAL A 55 5.45 8.49 -7.25
N ARG A 56 4.14 8.61 -7.52
CA ARG A 56 3.28 7.47 -7.85
C ARG A 56 3.69 6.79 -9.15
N ASP A 57 4.01 7.54 -10.20
CA ASP A 57 4.49 6.97 -11.48
C ASP A 57 5.85 6.27 -11.32
N LYS A 58 6.78 6.89 -10.57
CA LYS A 58 8.07 6.27 -10.25
C LYS A 58 7.91 4.99 -9.42
N ALA A 59 7.03 4.99 -8.43
CA ALA A 59 6.75 3.82 -7.60
C ALA A 59 6.13 2.69 -8.42
N LYS A 60 5.21 3.01 -9.34
CA LYS A 60 4.64 2.04 -10.28
C LYS A 60 5.73 1.38 -11.11
N LYS A 61 6.60 2.16 -11.75
CA LYS A 61 7.70 1.62 -12.57
C LYS A 61 8.63 0.72 -11.76
N LEU A 62 8.99 1.15 -10.55
CA LEU A 62 9.83 0.35 -9.64
C LEU A 62 9.17 -1.01 -9.34
N LEU A 63 7.89 -1.02 -9.00
CA LEU A 63 7.16 -2.24 -8.66
C LEU A 63 6.89 -3.14 -9.87
N GLU A 64 6.72 -2.58 -11.06
CA GLU A 64 6.62 -3.36 -12.30
C GLU A 64 7.92 -4.12 -12.61
N MET A 65 9.07 -3.53 -12.26
CA MET A 65 10.38 -4.14 -12.48
C MET A 65 10.82 -5.09 -11.35
N SER A 66 10.21 -5.04 -10.17
CA SER A 66 10.67 -5.78 -8.99
C SER A 66 10.19 -7.24 -8.93
N HIS A 67 9.28 -7.65 -9.81
CA HIS A 67 8.59 -8.96 -9.77
C HIS A 67 7.78 -9.22 -8.48
N LEU A 68 7.67 -8.23 -7.58
CA LEU A 68 6.82 -8.32 -6.40
C LEU A 68 5.36 -8.35 -6.80
N THR A 69 4.57 -9.15 -6.10
CA THR A 69 3.11 -9.04 -6.17
C THR A 69 2.65 -7.82 -5.41
N VAL A 70 1.95 -6.92 -6.08
CA VAL A 70 1.48 -5.66 -5.48
C VAL A 70 0.03 -5.82 -5.02
N ALA A 71 -0.23 -5.46 -3.76
CA ALA A 71 -1.57 -5.31 -3.19
C ALA A 71 -1.81 -3.86 -2.79
N TYR A 72 -3.08 -3.47 -2.65
CA TYR A 72 -3.47 -2.11 -2.29
C TYR A 72 -4.25 -2.08 -0.97
N GLY A 73 -3.70 -1.40 0.03
CA GLY A 73 -4.31 -1.16 1.32
C GLY A 73 -5.07 0.16 1.36
N ALA A 74 -6.40 0.10 1.41
CA ALA A 74 -7.25 1.29 1.55
C ALA A 74 -7.33 1.83 2.99
N GLN A 75 -6.82 1.08 3.98
CA GLN A 75 -6.93 1.44 5.40
C GLN A 75 -6.36 2.82 5.75
N PRO A 76 -5.15 3.23 5.29
CA PRO A 76 -4.65 4.58 5.54
C PRO A 76 -5.58 5.68 5.03
N ARG A 77 -6.23 5.47 3.87
CA ARG A 77 -7.18 6.43 3.31
C ARG A 77 -8.38 6.69 4.23
N LEU A 78 -8.85 5.66 4.91
CA LEU A 78 -9.98 5.74 5.82
C LEU A 78 -9.58 6.29 7.19
N LEU A 79 -8.64 5.61 7.86
CA LEU A 79 -8.38 5.83 9.28
C LEU A 79 -7.68 7.17 9.54
N ILE A 80 -6.76 7.58 8.67
CA ILE A 80 -6.06 8.88 8.84
C ILE A 80 -7.03 10.04 8.68
N ASN A 81 -8.00 9.91 7.80
CA ASN A 81 -9.02 10.93 7.55
C ASN A 81 -10.24 10.81 8.50
N ASN A 82 -10.20 9.89 9.47
CA ASN A 82 -11.29 9.60 10.39
C ASN A 82 -12.63 9.32 9.65
N LEU A 83 -12.56 8.57 8.55
CA LEU A 83 -13.72 8.22 7.73
C LEU A 83 -14.27 6.86 8.13
N ASN A 84 -15.59 6.71 8.04
CA ASN A 84 -16.29 5.48 8.40
C ASN A 84 -17.28 5.07 7.30
N LEU A 85 -17.01 3.94 6.63
CA LEU A 85 -17.90 3.35 5.63
C LEU A 85 -19.23 2.87 6.23
N ASN A 86 -19.28 2.63 7.54
CA ASN A 86 -20.45 2.21 8.28
C ASN A 86 -21.09 3.35 9.07
N SER A 87 -20.75 4.61 8.76
CA SER A 87 -21.36 5.77 9.41
C SER A 87 -22.89 5.76 9.22
N PHE A 88 -23.65 6.03 10.28
CA PHE A 88 -25.10 6.25 10.18
C PHE A 88 -25.41 7.58 9.46
N ASP A 89 -24.54 8.58 9.60
CA ASP A 89 -24.59 9.79 8.80
C ASP A 89 -24.27 9.47 7.33
N GLU A 90 -25.25 9.73 6.45
CA GLU A 90 -25.17 9.39 5.04
C GLU A 90 -24.11 10.21 4.30
N GLU A 91 -23.91 11.47 4.67
CA GLU A 91 -22.90 12.31 4.02
C GLU A 91 -21.48 11.83 4.34
N GLY A 92 -21.19 11.56 5.61
CA GLY A 92 -19.95 10.97 6.07
C GLY A 92 -19.68 9.60 5.43
N ARG A 93 -20.71 8.76 5.31
CA ARG A 93 -20.62 7.47 4.61
C ARG A 93 -20.29 7.64 3.12
N LYS A 94 -20.96 8.56 2.42
CA LYS A 94 -20.65 8.89 1.01
C LYS A 94 -19.23 9.41 0.86
N LYS A 95 -18.74 10.23 1.79
CA LYS A 95 -17.36 10.72 1.80
C LYS A 95 -16.36 9.57 1.95
N ALA A 96 -16.60 8.64 2.87
CA ALA A 96 -15.78 7.44 3.05
C ALA A 96 -15.75 6.57 1.78
N VAL A 97 -16.90 6.35 1.14
CA VAL A 97 -16.99 5.58 -0.12
C VAL A 97 -16.21 6.25 -1.24
N ARG A 98 -16.33 7.58 -1.41
CA ARG A 98 -15.58 8.32 -2.42
C ARG A 98 -14.07 8.20 -2.20
N GLU A 99 -13.63 8.31 -0.95
CA GLU A 99 -12.21 8.23 -0.61
C GLU A 99 -11.61 6.84 -0.92
N VAL A 100 -12.32 5.76 -0.59
CA VAL A 100 -11.85 4.40 -0.90
C VAL A 100 -11.83 4.17 -2.40
N LYS A 101 -12.86 4.62 -3.13
CA LYS A 101 -12.91 4.53 -4.60
C LYS A 101 -11.80 5.30 -5.28
N ALA A 102 -11.26 6.37 -4.69
CA ALA A 102 -10.12 7.08 -5.23
C ALA A 102 -8.80 6.29 -5.17
N GLY A 103 -8.80 5.11 -4.52
CA GLY A 103 -7.65 4.21 -4.44
C GLY A 103 -7.74 2.96 -5.33
N VAL A 104 -8.83 2.74 -6.06
CA VAL A 104 -9.10 1.56 -6.90
C VAL A 104 -9.51 1.93 -8.32
#